data_AF-A0A3G2JQE9-F1
#
_entry.id   AF-A0A3G2JQE9-F1
#
_cell.length_a   1.000
_cell.length_b   1.000
_cell.length_c   1.000
_cell.angle_alpha   90.00
_cell.angle_beta   90.00
_cell.angle_gamma   90.00
#
_symmetry.space_group_name_H-M   'P 1'
#
loop_
_entity.id
_entity.type
_entity.pdbx_description
1 polymer ?
#
loop_
_entity_poly.entity_id
_entity_poly.type
_entity_poly.pdbx_seq_one_letter_code
_entity_poly.pdbx_strand_id
1 'polypeptide(L)'
;RSRKIIFIVTEHLLRDPWCRKFKVHHALQQAIEQSRDSIILIFLHNIQDYKLNHALCLRRGMFRSRCILNWPVQKERISAFHQQLMTALKSNSKV
;
A
#
# COMPACT_ATOMS: atom_id res chain seq x y z
N ARG A 1 -10.82 -6.28 -14.86
CA ARG A 1 -10.16 -6.81 -13.64
C ARG A 1 -8.69 -6.42 -13.70
N SER A 2 -8.15 -5.76 -12.67
CA SER A 2 -6.75 -5.30 -12.68
C SER A 2 -5.79 -6.41 -12.24
N ARG A 3 -4.61 -6.49 -12.87
CA ARG A 3 -3.57 -7.48 -12.53
C ARG A 3 -2.84 -7.15 -11.22
N LYS A 4 -2.65 -5.86 -10.95
CA LYS A 4 -2.06 -5.31 -9.73
C LYS A 4 -2.90 -4.13 -9.25
N ILE A 5 -2.88 -3.88 -7.95
CA ILE A 5 -3.53 -2.74 -7.30
C ILE A 5 -2.45 -1.96 -6.56
N ILE A 6 -2.31 -0.67 -6.86
CA ILE A 6 -1.40 0.21 -6.13
C ILE A 6 -2.20 0.93 -5.06
N PHE A 7 -1.80 0.77 -3.81
CA PHE A 7 -2.41 1.45 -2.68
C PHE A 7 -1.44 2.48 -2.11
N ILE A 8 -1.78 3.76 -2.25
CA ILE A 8 -0.95 4.88 -1.82
C ILE A 8 -1.42 5.34 -0.44
N VAL A 9 -0.55 5.18 0.56
CA VAL A 9 -0.82 5.59 1.94
C VAL A 9 -0.17 6.93 2.22
N THR A 10 -0.98 7.90 2.63
CA THR A 10 -0.55 9.24 3.02
C THR A 10 -0.99 9.52 4.45
N GLU A 11 -0.36 10.47 5.14
CA GLU A 11 -0.86 10.87 6.47
C GLU A 11 -2.28 11.44 6.41
N HIS A 12 -2.62 12.18 5.35
CA HIS A 12 -3.96 12.72 5.13
C HIS A 12 -5.02 11.62 5.08
N LEU A 13 -4.74 10.52 4.36
CA LEU A 13 -5.63 9.37 4.29
C LEU A 13 -5.89 8.76 5.68
N LEU A 14 -4.86 8.70 6.54
CA LEU A 14 -4.99 8.11 7.89
C LEU A 14 -5.74 9.02 8.87
N ARG A 15 -5.78 10.33 8.58
CA ARG A 15 -6.50 11.33 9.40
C ARG A 15 -7.92 11.59 8.90
N ASP A 16 -8.27 11.12 7.71
CA ASP A 16 -9.58 11.36 7.11
C ASP A 16 -10.69 10.64 7.92
N PRO A 17 -11.66 11.37 8.48
CA PRO A 17 -12.78 10.80 9.24
C PRO A 17 -13.63 9.80 8.43
N TRP A 18 -13.66 9.94 7.11
CA TRP A 18 -14.39 9.06 6.19
C TRP A 18 -13.65 7.77 5.89
N CYS A 19 -12.33 7.75 6.05
CA CYS A 19 -11.51 6.56 5.86
C CYS A 19 -11.93 5.42 6.81
N ARG A 20 -12.44 5.78 8.00
CA ARG A 20 -12.99 4.84 9.00
C ARG A 20 -14.49 4.55 8.83
N LYS A 21 -15.25 5.37 8.10
CA LYS A 21 -16.72 5.21 8.00
C LYS A 21 -17.14 4.18 6.96
N PHE A 22 -17.67 3.06 7.49
CA PHE A 22 -18.62 2.05 6.98
C PHE A 22 -18.50 1.47 5.56
N LYS A 23 -18.17 2.22 4.50
CA LYS A 23 -18.09 1.68 3.13
C LYS A 23 -16.67 1.68 2.57
N VAL A 24 -15.90 2.74 2.80
CA VAL A 24 -14.51 2.84 2.30
C VAL A 24 -13.62 1.83 3.01
N HIS A 25 -13.71 1.76 4.35
CA HIS A 25 -12.93 0.79 5.13
C HIS A 25 -13.27 -0.67 4.75
N HIS A 26 -14.56 -0.99 4.63
CA HIS A 26 -14.99 -2.34 4.30
C HIS A 26 -14.65 -2.73 2.85
N ALA A 27 -14.87 -1.83 1.88
CA ALA A 27 -14.49 -2.06 0.49
C ALA A 27 -12.96 -2.19 0.34
N LEU A 28 -12.20 -1.39 1.08
CA LEU A 28 -10.75 -1.47 1.12
C LEU A 28 -10.30 -2.82 1.70
N GLN A 29 -10.83 -3.22 2.86
CA GLN A 29 -10.53 -4.52 3.49
C GLN A 29 -10.89 -5.68 2.57
N GLN A 30 -12.06 -5.68 1.94
CA GLN A 30 -12.44 -6.69 0.95
C GLN A 30 -11.50 -6.71 -0.26
N ALA A 31 -11.12 -5.55 -0.80
CA ALA A 31 -10.17 -5.47 -1.90
C ALA A 31 -8.79 -6.03 -1.49
N ILE A 32 -8.36 -5.78 -0.25
CA ILE A 32 -7.13 -6.32 0.31
C ILE A 32 -7.18 -7.82 0.45
N GLU A 33 -8.28 -8.36 0.98
CA GLU A 33 -8.43 -9.79 1.21
C GLU A 33 -8.53 -10.57 -0.12
N GLN A 34 -9.30 -10.05 -1.07
CA GLN A 34 -9.48 -10.68 -2.39
C GLN A 34 -8.24 -10.59 -3.30
N SER A 35 -7.36 -9.59 -3.08
CA SER A 35 -6.24 -9.30 -3.99
C SER A 35 -4.90 -9.16 -3.27
N ARG A 36 -4.73 -9.81 -2.11
CA ARG A 36 -3.58 -9.62 -1.23
C ARG A 36 -2.22 -9.79 -1.92
N ASP A 37 -2.09 -10.81 -2.77
CA ASP A 37 -0.86 -11.08 -3.54
C ASP A 37 -0.63 -10.11 -4.72
N SER A 38 -1.65 -9.32 -5.06
CA SER A 38 -1.65 -8.38 -6.17
C SER A 38 -1.51 -6.92 -5.73
N ILE A 39 -1.45 -6.65 -4.42
CA ILE A 39 -1.32 -5.29 -3.89
C ILE A 39 0.14 -4.86 -3.79
N ILE A 40 0.38 -3.62 -4.19
CA ILE A 40 1.63 -2.88 -3.99
C ILE A 40 1.30 -1.71 -3.08
N LEU A 41 1.88 -1.71 -1.89
CA LEU A 41 1.69 -0.70 -0.85
C LEU A 41 2.79 0.37 -0.99
N ILE A 42 2.40 1.62 -1.20
CA ILE A 42 3.33 2.74 -1.33
C ILE A 42 3.08 3.73 -0.21
N PHE A 43 4.08 3.97 0.63
CA PHE A 43 4.02 4.99 1.68
C PHE A 43 4.64 6.29 1.17
N LEU A 44 3.84 7.37 1.09
CA LEU A 44 4.34 8.68 0.68
C LEU A 44 5.20 9.35 1.77
N HIS A 45 4.92 9.00 3.03
CA HIS A 45 5.62 9.50 4.22
C HIS A 45 6.07 8.32 5.08
N ASN A 46 6.98 8.55 6.03
CA ASN A 46 7.32 7.51 7.00
C ASN A 46 6.15 7.26 7.97
N ILE A 47 5.26 6.34 7.59
CA ILE A 47 4.06 6.01 8.35
C ILE A 47 4.36 4.86 9.30
N GLN A 48 4.21 5.12 10.60
CA GLN A 48 4.39 4.09 11.63
C GLN A 48 3.28 3.03 11.57
N ASP A 49 3.66 1.78 11.87
CA ASP A 49 2.76 0.63 11.80
C ASP A 49 1.52 0.76 12.68
N TYR A 50 1.64 1.41 13.85
CA TYR A 50 0.49 1.63 14.73
C TYR A 50 -0.56 2.54 14.06
N LYS A 51 -0.14 3.58 13.31
CA LYS A 51 -1.06 4.49 12.61
C LYS A 51 -1.78 3.75 11.48
N LEU A 52 -1.04 2.91 10.77
CA LEU A 52 -1.57 2.08 9.69
C LEU A 52 -2.61 1.08 10.22
N ASN A 53 -2.29 0.39 11.31
CA ASN A 53 -3.20 -0.58 11.93
C ASN A 53 -4.44 0.12 12.51
N HIS A 54 -4.26 1.25 13.19
CA HIS A 54 -5.37 1.97 13.81
C HIS A 54 -6.35 2.57 12.79
N ALA A 55 -5.86 3.14 11.69
CA ALA A 55 -6.72 3.78 10.70
C ALA A 55 -7.31 2.79 9.68
N LEU A 56 -6.53 1.77 9.29
CA LEU A 56 -6.86 0.91 8.16
C LEU A 56 -6.92 -0.58 8.51
N CYS A 57 -6.68 -0.99 9.76
CA CYS A 57 -6.55 -2.41 10.17
C CYS A 57 -5.51 -3.18 9.33
N LEU A 58 -4.50 -2.46 8.83
CA LEU A 58 -3.46 -3.01 7.98
C LEU A 58 -2.15 -3.19 8.76
N ARG A 59 -1.46 -4.30 8.50
CA ARG A 59 -0.10 -4.55 8.99
C ARG A 59 0.84 -4.75 7.80
N ARG A 60 2.05 -4.18 7.87
CA ARG A 60 3.05 -4.33 6.80
C ARG A 60 3.36 -5.80 6.50
N GLY A 61 3.43 -6.64 7.53
CA GLY A 61 3.61 -8.10 7.40
C GLY A 61 2.50 -8.82 6.63
N MET A 62 1.40 -8.14 6.29
CA MET A 62 0.38 -8.72 5.42
C MET A 62 0.82 -8.80 3.95
N PHE A 63 1.77 -7.96 3.55
CA PHE A 63 2.22 -7.83 2.17
C PHE A 63 3.62 -8.42 2.00
N ARG A 64 3.93 -8.87 0.79
CA ARG A 64 5.30 -9.30 0.46
C ARG A 64 6.23 -8.09 0.59
N SER A 65 7.40 -8.26 1.20
CA SER A 65 8.37 -7.17 1.41
C SER A 65 8.66 -6.37 0.13
N ARG A 66 8.85 -7.06 -1.01
CA ARG A 66 9.06 -6.44 -2.33
C ARG A 66 7.89 -5.60 -2.88
N CYS A 67 6.70 -5.75 -2.30
CA CYS A 67 5.50 -5.01 -2.66
C CYS A 67 5.24 -3.84 -1.70
N ILE A 68 6.14 -3.59 -0.74
CA ILE A 68 6.07 -2.46 0.18
C ILE A 68 7.16 -1.47 -0.21
N LEU A 69 6.75 -0.31 -0.71
CA LEU A 69 7.65 0.72 -1.21
C LEU A 69 7.48 1.99 -0.39
N ASN A 70 8.57 2.70 -0.15
CA ASN A 70 8.55 4.01 0.48
C ASN A 70 8.96 5.05 -0.57
N TRP A 71 8.22 6.15 -0.63
CA TRP A 71 8.58 7.27 -1.47
C TRP A 71 9.93 7.84 -1.01
N PRO A 72 10.90 8.05 -1.92
CA PRO A 72 12.20 8.55 -1.55
C PRO A 72 12.12 10.02 -1.14
N VAL A 73 12.81 10.38 -0.05
CA VAL A 73 12.97 11.79 0.37
C VAL A 73 13.98 12.50 -0.52
N GLN A 74 15.04 11.78 -0.92
CA GLN A 74 16.11 12.28 -1.81
C GLN A 74 15.73 12.07 -3.28
N LYS A 75 15.85 13.12 -4.11
CA LYS A 75 15.49 13.07 -5.53
C LYS A 75 16.32 12.06 -6.32
N GLU A 76 17.58 11.88 -5.93
CA GLU A 76 18.54 10.96 -6.55
C GLU A 76 18.07 9.50 -6.45
N ARG A 77 17.20 9.19 -5.47
CA ARG A 77 16.67 7.84 -5.25
C ARG A 77 15.36 7.56 -6.02
N ILE A 78 14.81 8.54 -6.74
CA ILE A 78 13.58 8.37 -7.53
C ILE A 78 13.75 7.28 -8.58
N SER A 79 14.89 7.23 -9.28
CA SER A 79 15.17 6.18 -10.26
C SER A 79 15.17 4.79 -9.64
N ALA A 80 15.74 4.63 -8.44
CA ALA A 80 15.74 3.36 -7.71
C ALA A 80 14.31 2.96 -7.28
N PHE A 81 13.50 3.92 -6.82
CA PHE A 81 12.09 3.70 -6.53
C PHE A 81 11.32 3.21 -7.76
N HIS A 82 11.52 3.81 -8.94
CA HIS A 82 10.89 3.36 -10.18
C HIS A 82 11.27 1.92 -10.53
N GLN A 83 12.54 1.53 -10.37
CA GLN A 83 12.97 0.15 -10.60
C GLN A 83 12.30 -0.85 -9.64
N GLN A 84 12.18 -0.50 -8.36
CA GLN A 84 11.45 -1.31 -7.38
C GLN A 84 9.97 -1.43 -7.74
N LEU A 85 9.33 -0.32 -8.13
CA LEU A 85 7.93 -0.30 -8.55
C LEU A 85 7.71 -1.17 -9.78
N MET A 86 8.56 -1.05 -10.80
CA MET A 86 8.48 -1.88 -12.01
C MET A 86 8.66 -3.36 -11.69
N THR A 87 9.57 -3.70 -10.77
CA THR A 87 9.78 -5.08 -10.30
C THR A 87 8.54 -5.62 -9.59
N ALA A 88 7.95 -4.84 -8.68
CA ALA A 88 6.72 -5.21 -7.99
C ALA A 88 5.55 -5.41 -8.96
N LEU A 89 5.41 -4.51 -9.95
CA LEU A 89 4.40 -4.58 -11.00
C LEU A 89 4.58 -5.81 -11.90
N LYS A 90 5.81 -6.18 -12.27
CA LYS A 90 6.09 -7.37 -13.09
C LYS A 90 5.96 -8.68 -12.33
N SER A 91 6.02 -8.63 -10.99
CA SER A 91 5.91 -9.86 -10.18
C SER A 91 4.56 -10.53 -10.36
N ASN A 92 4.55 -11.85 -10.59
CA ASN A 92 3.30 -12.60 -10.59
C ASN A 92 2.77 -12.72 -9.15
N SER A 93 1.51 -12.36 -8.98
CA SER A 93 0.71 -12.86 -7.87
C SER A 93 0.59 -14.36 -8.13
N LYS A 94 1.02 -15.21 -7.20
CA LYS A 94 0.75 -16.65 -7.36
C LYS A 94 -0.79 -16.76 -7.35
N VAL A 95 -1.35 -17.29 -8.43
CA VAL A 95 -2.75 -17.73 -8.47
C VAL A 95 -2.84 -18.99 -7.61
#